data_AF-A0A936I7Z3-F1
#
_entry.id   AF-A0A936I7Z3-F1
#
_cell.length_a   1.000
_cell.length_b   1.000
_cell.length_c   1.000
_cell.angle_alpha   90.00
_cell.angle_beta   90.00
_cell.angle_gamma   90.00
#
_symmetry.space_group_name_H-M   'P 1'
#
loop_
_entity.id
_entity.type
_entity.pdbx_description
1 polymer ?
#
loop_
_entity_poly.entity_id
_entity_poly.type
_entity_poly.pdbx_seq_one_letter_code
_entity_poly.pdbx_strand_id
1 'polypeptide(L)'
;MPSETIFGESYAYKVMPDGREWIQRNLAYTGITYRAADRNDLNLPIYGAVYKHDDVMAVTFPNRWRVPSYDEWDALSSACGGNSVSGGALKATGTTLWDAVNVAATDFYEWTCSGAGYDDTRNATYSGFRTYGILWVSNVYEDGTRRQASFTKNSGNFAIETNSAESYQYHMRSVRLVRDVAVGFNGVFPAQSGSWRNASEVHVAKDGVWRKANRIFVPVSGAWREVQ
;
A
#
# COMPACT_ATOMS: atom_id res chain seq x y z
N MET A 1 -8.71 10.53 -12.42
CA MET A 1 -8.58 9.29 -11.61
C MET A 1 -9.71 9.25 -10.61
N PRO A 2 -10.27 8.08 -10.28
CA PRO A 2 -11.30 8.00 -9.26
C PRO A 2 -10.73 8.45 -7.91
N SER A 3 -11.57 9.08 -7.09
CA SER A 3 -11.19 9.61 -5.79
C SER A 3 -12.29 9.37 -4.77
N GLU A 4 -11.92 9.27 -3.51
CA GLU A 4 -12.83 9.10 -2.37
C GLU A 4 -12.51 10.15 -1.31
N THR A 5 -13.55 10.67 -0.66
CA THR A 5 -13.38 11.56 0.50
C THR A 5 -13.18 10.72 1.76
N ILE A 6 -12.01 10.83 2.38
CA ILE A 6 -11.66 10.16 3.64
C ILE A 6 -11.36 11.25 4.67
N PHE A 7 -12.20 11.36 5.70
CA PHE A 7 -12.11 12.40 6.74
C PHE A 7 -12.03 13.84 6.19
N GLY A 8 -12.83 14.14 5.16
CA GLY A 8 -12.91 15.48 4.56
C GLY A 8 -11.86 15.76 3.47
N GLU A 9 -10.88 14.88 3.31
CA GLU A 9 -9.81 15.00 2.32
C GLU A 9 -10.02 14.07 1.13
N SER A 10 -9.77 14.54 -0.09
CA SER A 10 -9.92 13.73 -1.30
C SER A 10 -8.65 12.91 -1.59
N TYR A 11 -8.79 11.59 -1.67
CA TYR A 11 -7.72 10.66 -2.01
C TYR A 11 -8.01 9.98 -3.35
N ALA A 12 -7.12 10.15 -4.31
CA ALA A 12 -7.13 9.32 -5.51
C ALA A 12 -6.80 7.87 -5.16
N TYR A 13 -7.51 6.93 -5.79
CA TYR A 13 -7.27 5.51 -5.61
C TYR A 13 -7.23 4.78 -6.95
N LYS A 14 -6.68 3.57 -6.95
CA LYS A 14 -6.56 2.72 -8.14
C LYS A 14 -6.76 1.27 -7.76
N VAL A 15 -7.35 0.50 -8.67
CA VAL A 15 -7.33 -0.96 -8.59
C VAL A 15 -5.93 -1.43 -8.95
N MET A 16 -5.25 -2.05 -7.99
CA MET A 16 -3.89 -2.57 -8.15
C MET A 16 -3.93 -4.04 -8.63
N PRO A 17 -2.79 -4.60 -9.09
CA PRO A 17 -2.75 -5.97 -9.64
C PRO A 17 -3.20 -7.08 -8.69
N ASP A 18 -3.23 -6.82 -7.37
CA ASP A 18 -3.78 -7.73 -6.36
C ASP A 18 -5.32 -7.75 -6.32
N GLY A 19 -5.98 -6.98 -7.19
CA GLY A 19 -7.42 -6.91 -7.30
C GLY A 19 -8.09 -6.07 -6.21
N ARG A 20 -7.33 -5.24 -5.48
CA ARG A 20 -7.84 -4.32 -4.44
C ARG A 20 -7.69 -2.87 -4.85
N GLU A 21 -8.47 -2.00 -4.21
CA GLU A 21 -8.30 -0.56 -4.34
C GLU A 21 -7.33 -0.06 -3.30
N TRP A 22 -6.33 0.71 -3.75
CA TRP A 22 -5.33 1.34 -2.91
C TRP A 22 -5.32 2.84 -3.15
N ILE A 23 -5.22 3.64 -2.08
CA ILE A 23 -4.97 5.08 -2.24
C ILE A 23 -3.55 5.31 -2.75
N GLN A 24 -3.35 6.33 -3.59
CA GLN A 24 -2.08 6.59 -4.28
C GLN A 24 -1.11 7.51 -3.51
N ARG A 25 -1.56 8.09 -2.40
CA ARG A 25 -0.72 8.91 -1.50
C ARG A 25 -0.89 8.46 -0.06
N ASN A 26 0.13 8.72 0.75
CA ASN A 26 0.06 8.41 2.18
C ASN A 26 -1.05 9.23 2.84
N LEU A 27 -1.67 8.64 3.86
CA LEU A 27 -2.68 9.28 4.68
C LEU A 27 -2.13 10.58 5.30
N ALA A 28 -2.92 11.64 5.28
CA ALA A 28 -2.64 12.94 5.85
C ALA A 28 -3.72 13.36 6.87
N TYR A 29 -4.36 12.38 7.51
CA TYR A 29 -5.36 12.61 8.55
C TYR A 29 -4.72 13.21 9.81
N THR A 30 -5.29 14.30 10.33
CA THR A 30 -4.75 15.05 11.47
C THR A 30 -5.59 14.91 12.74
N GLY A 31 -6.64 14.08 12.74
CA GLY A 31 -7.53 13.88 13.88
C GLY A 31 -7.03 12.91 14.96
N ILE A 32 -5.81 12.40 14.83
CA ILE A 32 -5.10 11.57 15.82
C ILE A 32 -3.67 12.08 15.99
N THR A 33 -2.90 11.52 16.92
CA THR A 33 -1.46 11.85 17.04
C THR A 33 -0.74 11.60 15.72
N TYR A 34 -0.16 12.65 15.15
CA TYR A 34 0.56 12.58 13.89
C TYR A 34 1.84 13.43 13.92
N ARG A 35 2.71 13.18 12.95
CA ARG A 35 3.80 14.08 12.55
C ARG A 35 3.81 14.21 11.04
N ALA A 36 3.91 15.43 10.52
CA ALA A 36 4.22 15.63 9.11
C ALA A 36 5.64 15.13 8.81
N ALA A 37 5.89 14.70 7.58
CA ALA A 37 7.21 14.22 7.20
C ALA A 37 8.29 15.29 7.42
N ASP A 38 9.45 14.89 7.95
CA ASP A 38 10.54 15.79 8.36
C ASP A 38 10.12 16.84 9.42
N ARG A 39 9.01 16.60 10.12
CA ARG A 39 8.39 17.54 11.08
C ARG A 39 8.10 18.92 10.47
N ASN A 40 7.82 18.97 9.18
CA ASN A 40 7.46 20.19 8.48
C ASN A 40 6.06 20.06 7.89
N ASP A 41 5.13 20.90 8.34
CA ASP A 41 3.74 20.84 7.89
C ASP A 41 3.57 21.12 6.38
N LEU A 42 4.54 21.78 5.74
CA LEU A 42 4.55 21.94 4.28
C LEU A 42 4.70 20.61 3.54
N ASN A 43 5.21 19.56 4.20
CA ASN A 43 5.34 18.23 3.63
C ASN A 43 4.07 17.39 3.75
N LEU A 44 3.09 17.79 4.57
CA LEU A 44 1.87 17.04 4.80
C LEU A 44 1.09 16.73 3.51
N PRO A 45 0.83 17.70 2.59
CA PRO A 45 0.15 17.40 1.33
C PRO A 45 0.98 16.57 0.34
N ILE A 46 2.30 16.46 0.53
CA ILE A 46 3.24 15.82 -0.42
C ILE A 46 3.56 14.38 0.02
N TYR A 47 3.92 14.19 1.29
CA TYR A 47 4.39 12.93 1.85
C TYR A 47 3.37 12.28 2.80
N GLY A 48 2.29 12.98 3.11
CA GLY A 48 1.35 12.58 4.16
C GLY A 48 1.95 12.78 5.55
N ALA A 49 1.35 12.09 6.51
CA ALA A 49 1.83 12.04 7.88
C ALA A 49 2.34 10.64 8.25
N VAL A 50 3.03 10.60 9.39
CA VAL A 50 3.37 9.38 10.10
C VAL A 50 2.58 9.32 11.41
N TYR A 51 2.27 8.11 11.86
CA TYR A 51 1.38 7.83 12.99
C TYR A 51 1.98 6.80 13.94
N LYS A 52 1.61 6.85 15.22
CA LYS A 52 1.80 5.70 16.10
C LYS A 52 0.88 4.57 15.65
N HIS A 53 1.37 3.34 15.74
CA HIS A 53 0.63 2.16 15.30
C HIS A 53 -0.74 2.06 15.99
N ASP A 54 -0.76 2.06 17.33
CA ASP A 54 -2.02 1.82 18.06
C ASP A 54 -3.05 2.93 17.82
N ASP A 55 -2.60 4.19 17.70
CA ASP A 55 -3.47 5.33 17.42
C ASP A 55 -4.17 5.16 16.05
N VAL A 56 -3.43 4.74 15.01
CA VAL A 56 -4.02 4.57 13.67
C VAL A 56 -4.83 3.28 13.52
N MET A 57 -4.48 2.21 14.24
CA MET A 57 -5.28 0.98 14.23
C MET A 57 -6.61 1.14 14.96
N ALA A 58 -6.72 2.09 15.89
CA ALA A 58 -7.99 2.43 16.56
C ALA A 58 -8.95 3.25 15.68
N VAL A 59 -8.50 3.74 14.51
CA VAL A 59 -9.33 4.56 13.62
C VAL A 59 -10.30 3.68 12.82
N THR A 60 -11.58 4.03 12.87
CA THR A 60 -12.59 3.47 11.96
C THR A 60 -12.65 4.32 10.69
N PHE A 61 -12.04 3.82 9.61
CA PHE A 61 -12.03 4.52 8.33
C PHE A 61 -13.38 4.36 7.60
N PRO A 62 -13.86 5.42 6.91
CA PRO A 62 -15.10 5.36 6.13
C PRO A 62 -14.95 4.45 4.91
N ASN A 63 -16.08 4.06 4.32
CA ASN A 63 -16.14 3.41 2.99
C ASN A 63 -15.24 2.16 2.88
N ARG A 64 -15.12 1.42 4.00
CA ARG A 64 -14.37 0.15 4.14
C ARG A 64 -12.87 0.24 3.87
N TRP A 65 -12.31 1.45 3.83
CA TRP A 65 -10.86 1.62 3.86
C TRP A 65 -10.30 1.05 5.16
N ARG A 66 -9.05 0.58 5.11
CA ARG A 66 -8.35 0.03 6.27
C ARG A 66 -6.83 0.16 6.11
N VAL A 67 -6.12 0.03 7.21
CA VAL A 67 -4.67 -0.14 7.20
C VAL A 67 -4.35 -1.54 6.67
N PRO A 68 -3.43 -1.71 5.68
CA PRO A 68 -3.23 -2.99 5.03
C PRO A 68 -2.63 -4.05 5.97
N SER A 69 -3.11 -5.26 5.81
CA SER A 69 -2.62 -6.47 6.47
C SER A 69 -1.31 -6.95 5.85
N TYR A 70 -0.64 -7.91 6.51
CA TYR A 70 0.54 -8.58 5.98
C TYR A 70 0.22 -9.23 4.64
N ASP A 71 -0.88 -9.98 4.58
CA ASP A 71 -1.31 -10.71 3.39
C ASP A 71 -1.67 -9.76 2.24
N GLU A 72 -2.18 -8.56 2.54
CA GLU A 72 -2.48 -7.55 1.52
C GLU A 72 -1.22 -6.93 0.94
N TRP A 73 -0.22 -6.62 1.78
CA TRP A 73 1.09 -6.18 1.32
C TRP A 73 1.81 -7.25 0.50
N ASP A 74 1.78 -8.51 0.96
CA ASP A 74 2.40 -9.64 0.28
C ASP A 74 1.71 -9.94 -1.06
N ALA A 75 0.38 -9.87 -1.11
CA ALA A 75 -0.40 -10.01 -2.34
C ALA A 75 -0.08 -8.89 -3.34
N LEU A 76 -0.02 -7.63 -2.90
CA LEU A 76 0.37 -6.50 -3.74
C LEU A 76 1.76 -6.71 -4.34
N SER A 77 2.75 -7.04 -3.51
CA SER A 77 4.11 -7.25 -3.98
C SER A 77 4.21 -8.43 -4.97
N SER A 78 3.56 -9.55 -4.65
CA SER A 78 3.52 -10.74 -5.50
C SER A 78 2.90 -10.43 -6.87
N ALA A 79 1.76 -9.74 -6.89
CA ALA A 79 1.08 -9.36 -8.14
C ALA A 79 1.88 -8.30 -8.94
N CYS A 80 2.73 -7.53 -8.27
CA CYS A 80 3.67 -6.59 -8.90
C CYS A 80 5.00 -7.22 -9.35
N GLY A 81 5.10 -8.57 -9.39
CA GLY A 81 6.28 -9.29 -9.86
C GLY A 81 7.22 -9.81 -8.77
N GLY A 82 6.82 -9.69 -7.50
CA GLY A 82 7.54 -10.21 -6.33
C GLY A 82 8.51 -9.22 -5.68
N ASN A 83 9.01 -9.59 -4.50
CA ASN A 83 9.80 -8.71 -3.63
C ASN A 83 11.07 -8.13 -4.30
N SER A 84 11.69 -8.82 -5.26
CA SER A 84 12.94 -8.37 -5.90
C SER A 84 12.77 -7.24 -6.92
N VAL A 85 11.54 -6.91 -7.33
CA VAL A 85 11.29 -5.90 -8.39
C VAL A 85 10.11 -4.97 -8.09
N SER A 86 9.15 -5.42 -7.28
CA SER A 86 7.92 -4.65 -7.00
C SER A 86 8.20 -3.32 -6.29
N GLY A 87 9.28 -3.23 -5.49
CA GLY A 87 9.67 -1.97 -4.84
C GLY A 87 9.95 -0.86 -5.85
N GLY A 88 10.74 -1.17 -6.89
CA GLY A 88 11.02 -0.25 -7.99
C GLY A 88 9.77 0.11 -8.80
N ALA A 89 8.92 -0.88 -9.08
CA ALA A 89 7.68 -0.69 -9.82
C ALA A 89 6.65 0.19 -9.12
N LEU A 90 6.71 0.29 -7.78
CA LEU A 90 5.75 1.02 -6.95
C LEU A 90 6.29 2.39 -6.46
N LYS A 91 7.61 2.59 -6.44
CA LYS A 91 8.23 3.86 -6.04
C LYS A 91 8.01 4.95 -7.08
N ALA A 92 7.75 6.16 -6.61
CA ALA A 92 7.80 7.37 -7.42
C ALA A 92 9.16 7.48 -8.14
N THR A 93 9.13 7.93 -9.40
CA THR A 93 10.34 8.13 -10.22
C THR A 93 11.08 9.42 -9.86
N GLY A 94 12.30 9.55 -10.37
CA GLY A 94 13.13 10.74 -10.18
C GLY A 94 13.59 10.92 -8.73
N THR A 95 13.95 12.17 -8.39
CA THR A 95 14.55 12.52 -7.09
C THR A 95 13.80 13.64 -6.37
N THR A 96 12.51 13.82 -6.67
CA THR A 96 11.66 14.79 -5.97
C THR A 96 11.18 14.21 -4.65
N LEU A 97 10.64 12.98 -4.67
CA LEU A 97 10.10 12.29 -3.49
C LEU A 97 11.09 11.32 -2.83
N TRP A 98 12.28 11.20 -3.41
CA TRP A 98 13.38 10.35 -2.96
C TRP A 98 14.69 11.10 -3.18
N ASP A 99 15.67 10.90 -2.32
CA ASP A 99 17.02 11.39 -2.55
C ASP A 99 17.71 10.53 -3.62
N ALA A 100 18.71 11.09 -4.29
CA ALA A 100 19.58 10.30 -5.13
C ALA A 100 20.42 9.32 -4.26
N VAL A 101 20.66 8.09 -4.70
CA VAL A 101 20.09 7.42 -5.88
C VAL A 101 18.70 6.86 -5.58
N ASN A 102 17.80 6.81 -6.58
CA ASN A 102 16.48 6.17 -6.49
C ASN A 102 16.44 4.94 -7.42
N VAL A 103 17.15 3.89 -7.02
CA VAL A 103 17.45 2.71 -7.82
C VAL A 103 16.17 2.01 -8.26
N ALA A 104 16.12 1.67 -9.55
CA ALA A 104 15.08 0.90 -10.23
C ALA A 104 13.65 1.45 -10.09
N ALA A 105 13.48 2.71 -9.68
CA ALA A 105 12.17 3.32 -9.57
C ALA A 105 11.58 3.60 -10.96
N THR A 106 10.44 2.99 -11.26
CA THR A 106 9.73 3.15 -12.54
C THR A 106 8.31 3.69 -12.38
N ASP A 107 7.74 3.63 -11.17
CA ASP A 107 6.33 3.93 -10.89
C ASP A 107 5.37 3.34 -11.94
N PHE A 108 5.64 2.12 -12.39
CA PHE A 108 4.95 1.48 -13.52
C PHE A 108 3.42 1.41 -13.33
N TYR A 109 2.98 1.27 -12.07
CA TYR A 109 1.56 1.21 -11.73
C TYR A 109 0.94 2.58 -11.41
N GLU A 110 1.73 3.66 -11.45
CA GLU A 110 1.33 5.02 -11.03
C GLU A 110 0.80 5.02 -9.60
N TRP A 111 1.45 4.27 -8.70
CA TRP A 111 1.06 4.17 -7.30
C TRP A 111 1.86 5.15 -6.44
N THR A 112 3.02 5.61 -6.90
CA THR A 112 3.78 6.74 -6.37
C THR A 112 4.09 6.60 -4.88
N CYS A 113 4.80 5.54 -4.49
CA CYS A 113 5.35 5.42 -3.15
C CYS A 113 6.43 6.48 -2.90
N SER A 114 6.34 7.20 -1.78
CA SER A 114 7.25 8.28 -1.40
C SER A 114 8.14 7.90 -0.21
N GLY A 115 9.35 8.47 -0.16
CA GLY A 115 10.27 8.30 0.95
C GLY A 115 9.89 9.19 2.13
N ALA A 116 8.80 8.89 2.83
CA ALA A 116 8.33 9.75 3.93
C ALA A 116 9.21 9.68 5.19
N GLY A 117 10.04 8.65 5.36
CA GLY A 117 10.81 8.42 6.59
C GLY A 117 9.94 7.97 7.77
N TYR A 118 10.45 8.18 8.98
CA TYR A 118 9.76 7.88 10.23
C TYR A 118 10.16 8.85 11.33
N ASP A 119 9.29 9.02 12.34
CA ASP A 119 9.56 9.85 13.51
C ASP A 119 9.89 8.96 14.71
N ASP A 120 11.02 9.17 15.37
CA ASP A 120 11.34 8.55 16.66
C ASP A 120 10.89 9.47 17.81
N THR A 121 9.81 9.07 18.46
CA THR A 121 9.20 9.82 19.56
C THR A 121 9.99 9.73 20.87
N ARG A 122 10.89 8.73 21.03
CA ARG A 122 11.74 8.59 22.22
C ARG A 122 12.86 9.61 22.23
N ASN A 123 13.53 9.78 21.08
CA ASN A 123 14.68 10.67 20.95
C ASN A 123 14.33 12.04 20.35
N ALA A 124 13.06 12.23 20.02
CA ALA A 124 12.56 13.41 19.32
C ALA A 124 13.35 13.71 18.02
N THR A 125 13.63 12.67 17.24
CA THR A 125 14.33 12.78 15.95
C THR A 125 13.44 12.34 14.79
N TYR A 126 13.64 12.94 13.62
CA TYR A 126 13.05 12.46 12.36
C TYR A 126 14.15 11.81 11.53
N SER A 127 13.90 10.65 10.93
CA SER A 127 14.91 9.88 10.24
C SER A 127 14.40 9.29 8.93
N GLY A 128 15.31 9.13 7.97
CA GLY A 128 14.99 8.45 6.73
C GLY A 128 14.13 9.24 5.74
N PHE A 129 13.89 10.53 5.99
CA PHE A 129 13.19 11.39 5.04
C PHE A 129 13.88 11.31 3.66
N ARG A 130 13.07 11.11 2.62
CA ARG A 130 13.45 10.86 1.21
C ARG A 130 14.37 9.66 0.98
N THR A 131 14.63 8.85 2.00
CA THR A 131 15.49 7.65 1.92
C THR A 131 14.72 6.36 2.13
N TYR A 132 13.69 6.39 2.99
CA TYR A 132 12.85 5.23 3.31
C TYR A 132 11.37 5.57 3.15
N GLY A 133 10.63 4.67 2.51
CA GLY A 133 9.17 4.64 2.53
C GLY A 133 8.75 3.52 3.46
N ILE A 134 8.40 3.85 4.70
CA ILE A 134 8.07 2.86 5.73
C ILE A 134 6.60 3.01 6.10
N LEU A 135 5.85 1.92 5.97
CA LEU A 135 4.41 1.91 6.19
C LEU A 135 4.01 0.84 7.20
N TRP A 136 2.97 1.13 7.98
CA TRP A 136 2.43 0.16 8.92
C TRP A 136 1.77 -1.03 8.22
N VAL A 137 1.92 -2.19 8.86
CA VAL A 137 1.13 -3.40 8.63
C VAL A 137 0.16 -3.54 9.80
N SER A 138 -1.10 -3.93 9.55
CA SER A 138 -2.15 -3.95 10.57
C SER A 138 -2.13 -5.17 11.49
N ASN A 139 -1.65 -6.32 11.02
CA ASN A 139 -1.63 -7.54 11.84
C ASN A 139 -0.64 -7.40 13.02
N VAL A 140 -1.11 -7.85 14.17
CA VAL A 140 -0.27 -8.24 15.31
C VAL A 140 -0.28 -9.76 15.36
N TYR A 141 0.90 -10.38 15.41
CA TYR A 141 1.02 -11.83 15.53
C TYR A 141 0.79 -12.26 16.99
N GLU A 142 0.51 -13.55 17.22
CA GLU A 142 0.20 -14.09 18.55
C GLU A 142 1.33 -13.85 19.57
N ASP A 143 2.57 -13.80 19.10
CA ASP A 143 3.77 -13.49 19.88
C ASP A 143 3.94 -11.98 20.17
N GLY A 144 2.97 -11.16 19.77
CA GLY A 144 2.99 -9.70 19.89
C GLY A 144 3.84 -8.99 18.83
N THR A 145 4.44 -9.75 17.90
CA THR A 145 5.26 -9.21 16.83
C THR A 145 4.42 -8.34 15.90
N ARG A 146 5.02 -7.23 15.45
CA ARG A 146 4.43 -6.33 14.46
C ARG A 146 5.42 -6.12 13.33
N ARG A 147 4.90 -5.82 12.13
CA ARG A 147 5.71 -5.66 10.93
C ARG A 147 5.52 -4.29 10.27
N GLN A 148 6.42 -3.97 9.37
CA GLN A 148 6.36 -2.80 8.50
C GLN A 148 6.57 -3.23 7.05
N ALA A 149 5.92 -2.55 6.11
CA ALA A 149 6.29 -2.59 4.70
C ALA A 149 7.37 -1.53 4.46
N SER A 150 8.41 -1.84 3.69
CA SER A 150 9.52 -0.93 3.45
C SER A 150 9.99 -0.88 1.99
N PHE A 151 10.30 0.35 1.58
CA PHE A 151 10.91 0.73 0.32
C PHE A 151 12.15 1.57 0.62
N THR A 152 13.22 1.41 -0.17
CA THR A 152 14.46 2.17 0.04
C THR A 152 14.92 2.82 -1.26
N LYS A 153 15.63 3.94 -1.14
CA LYS A 153 16.20 4.62 -2.30
C LYS A 153 17.26 3.76 -3.03
N ASN A 154 17.99 2.93 -2.28
CA ASN A 154 19.13 2.14 -2.79
C ASN A 154 18.73 0.80 -3.43
N SER A 155 17.44 0.45 -3.48
CA SER A 155 17.00 -0.84 -4.01
C SER A 155 15.68 -0.74 -4.78
N GLY A 156 15.51 -1.65 -5.75
CA GLY A 156 14.22 -1.94 -6.39
C GLY A 156 13.37 -2.97 -5.63
N ASN A 157 13.85 -3.43 -4.47
CA ASN A 157 13.15 -4.44 -3.70
C ASN A 157 12.05 -3.83 -2.83
N PHE A 158 11.01 -4.63 -2.61
CA PHE A 158 10.03 -4.47 -1.54
C PHE A 158 10.36 -5.43 -0.41
N ALA A 159 10.16 -4.99 0.83
CA ALA A 159 10.33 -5.85 1.99
C ALA A 159 9.17 -5.69 2.98
N ILE A 160 8.88 -6.78 3.70
CA ILE A 160 8.07 -6.73 4.91
C ILE A 160 8.96 -7.21 6.06
N GLU A 161 9.20 -6.32 7.02
CA GLU A 161 10.21 -6.49 8.05
C GLU A 161 9.57 -6.56 9.43
N THR A 162 10.14 -7.38 10.31
CA THR A 162 9.75 -7.46 11.72
C THR A 162 10.28 -6.25 12.48
N ASN A 163 9.39 -5.57 13.21
CA ASN A 163 9.77 -4.47 14.09
C ASN A 163 10.37 -5.02 15.39
N SER A 164 11.45 -4.40 15.88
CA SER A 164 11.84 -4.56 17.27
C SER A 164 10.77 -3.94 18.20
N ALA A 165 10.73 -4.40 19.45
CA ALA A 165 9.80 -3.86 20.45
C ALA A 165 9.93 -2.33 20.59
N GLU A 166 11.18 -1.82 20.63
CA GLU A 166 11.46 -0.39 20.70
C GLU A 166 10.96 0.36 19.45
N SER A 167 11.25 -0.19 18.27
CA SER A 167 10.88 0.42 16.98
C SER A 167 9.36 0.49 16.78
N TYR A 168 8.62 -0.50 17.27
CA TYR A 168 7.16 -0.42 17.29
C TYR A 168 6.66 0.64 18.29
N GLN A 169 7.21 0.66 19.50
CA GLN A 169 6.72 1.51 20.59
C GLN A 169 6.97 3.00 20.34
N TYR A 170 8.12 3.33 19.75
CA TYR A 170 8.59 4.71 19.68
C TYR A 170 8.57 5.30 18.27
N HIS A 171 8.56 4.48 17.21
CA HIS A 171 8.57 5.04 15.86
C HIS A 171 7.16 5.21 15.30
N MET A 172 6.94 6.34 14.63
CA MET A 172 5.75 6.62 13.85
C MET A 172 6.04 6.37 12.37
N ARG A 173 5.11 5.75 11.65
CA ARG A 173 5.26 5.41 10.22
C ARG A 173 4.05 5.85 9.40
N SER A 174 4.23 5.93 8.09
CA SER A 174 3.14 6.27 7.17
C SER A 174 2.10 5.16 7.10
N VAL A 175 0.92 5.53 6.60
CA VAL A 175 -0.16 4.60 6.27
C VAL A 175 -0.61 4.86 4.85
N ARG A 176 -0.93 3.79 4.12
CA ARG A 176 -1.57 3.86 2.83
C ARG A 176 -2.71 2.87 2.82
N LEU A 177 -3.94 3.37 2.69
CA LEU A 177 -5.14 2.58 2.89
C LEU A 177 -5.44 1.68 1.69
N VAL A 178 -6.02 0.52 2.00
CA VAL A 178 -6.54 -0.45 1.05
C VAL A 178 -8.00 -0.74 1.35
N ARG A 179 -8.77 -1.14 0.34
CA ARG A 179 -10.07 -1.79 0.51
C ARG A 179 -10.29 -2.83 -0.58
N ASP A 180 -11.19 -3.76 -0.32
CA ASP A 180 -11.63 -4.69 -1.36
C ASP A 180 -12.52 -3.95 -2.36
N VAL A 181 -12.38 -4.26 -3.65
CA VAL A 181 -13.21 -3.66 -4.70
C VAL A 181 -14.67 -3.97 -4.42
N ALA A 182 -15.52 -2.93 -4.46
CA ALA A 182 -16.96 -3.06 -4.34
C ALA A 182 -17.59 -3.62 -5.64
N VAL A 183 -17.06 -4.69 -6.23
CA VAL A 183 -17.75 -5.40 -7.32
C VAL A 183 -18.70 -6.41 -6.74
N GLY A 184 -19.87 -5.92 -6.32
CA GLY A 184 -21.05 -6.75 -6.14
C GLY A 184 -21.77 -6.90 -7.47
N PHE A 185 -21.78 -8.11 -8.04
CA PHE A 185 -23.05 -8.59 -8.61
C PHE A 185 -23.85 -9.13 -7.42
N ASN A 186 -24.97 -8.49 -7.08
CA ASN A 186 -25.91 -8.93 -6.03
C ASN A 186 -25.27 -9.24 -4.65
N GLY A 187 -24.38 -8.38 -4.15
CA GLY A 187 -23.99 -8.40 -2.73
C GLY A 187 -23.06 -9.55 -2.28
N VAL A 188 -22.35 -10.22 -3.19
CA VAL A 188 -21.32 -11.21 -2.84
C VAL A 188 -19.95 -10.54 -2.77
N PHE A 189 -19.32 -10.57 -1.60
CA PHE A 189 -17.99 -9.98 -1.35
C PHE A 189 -16.86 -11.01 -1.53
N PRO A 190 -15.65 -10.58 -1.94
CA PRO A 190 -14.46 -11.43 -2.00
C PRO A 190 -14.14 -12.12 -0.69
N ALA A 191 -13.84 -13.41 -0.76
CA ALA A 191 -13.12 -14.10 0.30
C ALA A 191 -11.63 -13.70 0.28
N GLN A 192 -11.04 -13.54 1.47
CA GLN A 192 -9.63 -13.17 1.69
C GLN A 192 -8.60 -14.11 1.01
N SER A 193 -9.03 -15.30 0.57
CA SER A 193 -8.16 -16.37 0.06
C SER A 193 -7.80 -16.30 -1.44
N GLY A 194 -8.22 -15.26 -2.17
CA GLY A 194 -7.82 -15.07 -3.57
C GLY A 194 -8.33 -16.14 -4.55
N SER A 195 -9.38 -16.88 -4.20
CA SER A 195 -10.00 -17.90 -5.05
C SER A 195 -11.42 -17.50 -5.42
N TRP A 196 -11.60 -16.86 -6.57
CA TRP A 196 -12.93 -16.51 -7.07
C TRP A 196 -13.44 -17.48 -8.14
N ARG A 197 -14.77 -17.67 -8.15
CA ARG A 197 -15.58 -18.14 -9.28
C ARG A 197 -16.79 -17.19 -9.37
N ASN A 198 -17.15 -16.73 -10.57
CA ASN A 198 -18.48 -16.13 -10.79
C ASN A 198 -19.43 -17.14 -11.49
N ALA A 199 -20.70 -16.79 -11.66
CA ALA A 199 -21.70 -17.64 -12.33
C ALA A 199 -21.38 -17.96 -13.81
N SER A 200 -20.34 -17.31 -14.36
CA SER A 200 -19.79 -17.54 -15.70
C SER A 200 -18.42 -18.25 -15.65
N GLU A 201 -18.06 -18.83 -14.51
CA GLU A 201 -16.84 -19.60 -14.26
C GLU A 201 -15.53 -18.83 -14.56
N VAL A 202 -15.52 -17.51 -14.32
CA VAL A 202 -14.27 -16.72 -14.36
C VAL A 202 -13.50 -16.91 -13.06
N HIS A 203 -12.23 -17.28 -13.19
CA HIS A 203 -11.25 -17.50 -12.12
C HIS A 203 -10.23 -16.35 -12.04
N VAL A 204 -9.89 -15.95 -10.82
CA VAL A 204 -8.69 -15.14 -10.53
C VAL A 204 -7.69 -16.08 -9.88
N ALA A 205 -6.51 -16.24 -10.48
CA ALA A 205 -5.44 -17.02 -9.89
C ALA A 205 -4.63 -16.17 -8.90
N LYS A 206 -3.83 -16.81 -8.04
CA LYS A 206 -2.96 -16.17 -7.02
C LYS A 206 -1.97 -15.15 -7.63
N ASP A 207 -1.73 -15.24 -8.93
CA ASP A 207 -0.92 -14.32 -9.74
C ASP A 207 -1.69 -13.07 -10.22
N GLY A 208 -2.95 -12.89 -9.82
CA GLY A 208 -3.81 -11.76 -10.21
C GLY A 208 -4.40 -11.88 -11.63
N VAL A 209 -4.18 -13.01 -12.32
CA VAL A 209 -4.62 -13.17 -13.72
C VAL A 209 -6.04 -13.70 -13.78
N TRP A 210 -6.89 -12.99 -14.53
CA TRP A 210 -8.26 -13.40 -14.85
C TRP A 210 -8.26 -14.46 -15.96
N ARG A 211 -8.93 -15.59 -15.73
CA ARG A 211 -9.04 -16.73 -16.66
C ARG A 211 -10.48 -17.22 -16.73
N LYS A 212 -11.02 -17.60 -17.88
CA LYS A 212 -12.30 -18.35 -17.97
C LYS A 212 -12.03 -19.85 -17.81
N ALA A 213 -12.98 -20.61 -17.23
CA ALA A 213 -12.85 -22.04 -16.94
C ALA A 213 -12.47 -22.95 -18.14
N ASN A 214 -12.52 -22.42 -19.37
CA ASN A 214 -12.28 -23.20 -20.60
C ASN A 214 -10.95 -22.84 -21.32
N ARG A 215 -9.90 -22.49 -20.57
CA ARG A 215 -8.51 -22.27 -21.07
C ARG A 215 -8.31 -21.11 -22.08
N ILE A 216 -8.97 -19.97 -21.88
CA ILE A 216 -8.64 -18.75 -22.64
C ILE A 216 -7.96 -17.73 -21.73
N PHE A 217 -6.76 -17.33 -22.14
CA PHE A 217 -5.90 -16.33 -21.49
C PHE A 217 -6.38 -14.90 -21.84
N VAL A 218 -6.46 -14.02 -20.85
CA VAL A 218 -6.52 -12.58 -21.08
C VAL A 218 -5.07 -12.08 -21.21
N PRO A 219 -4.65 -11.53 -22.36
CA PRO A 219 -3.28 -11.05 -22.52
C PRO A 219 -3.05 -9.76 -21.71
N VAL A 220 -1.81 -9.59 -21.26
CA VAL A 220 -1.28 -8.50 -20.41
C VAL A 220 -1.53 -7.07 -20.96
N SER A 221 -2.04 -6.94 -22.19
CA SER A 221 -2.33 -5.64 -22.83
C SER A 221 -3.70 -5.03 -22.49
N GLY A 222 -4.56 -5.70 -21.72
CA GLY A 222 -5.83 -5.12 -21.26
C GLY A 222 -6.89 -4.88 -22.36
N ALA A 223 -6.67 -5.35 -23.59
CA ALA A 223 -7.65 -5.23 -24.66
C ALA A 223 -8.57 -6.47 -24.71
N TRP A 224 -9.87 -6.24 -24.53
CA TRP A 224 -10.92 -7.23 -24.79
C TRP A 224 -10.98 -7.51 -26.29
N ARG A 225 -10.93 -8.78 -26.69
CA ARG A 225 -11.38 -9.21 -28.02
C ARG A 225 -12.44 -10.28 -27.85
N GLU A 226 -13.55 -10.08 -28.53
CA GLU A 226 -14.59 -11.10 -28.68
C GLU A 226 -14.00 -12.21 -29.55
N VAL A 227 -13.96 -13.44 -29.02
CA VAL A 227 -13.57 -14.63 -29.80
C VAL A 227 -14.88 -15.21 -30.33
N GLN A 228 -15.08 -15.14 -31.64
CA GLN A 228 -16.12 -15.90 -32.36
C GLN A 228 -15.85 -17.40 -32.25
#